data_AF-A0A960QIW5-F1
#
_entry.id   AF-A0A960QIW5-F1
#
_cell.length_a   1.000
_cell.length_b   1.000
_cell.length_c   1.000
_cell.angle_alpha   90.00
_cell.angle_beta   90.00
_cell.angle_gamma   90.00
#
_symmetry.space_group_name_H-M   'P 1'
#
loop_
_entity.id
_entity.type
_entity.pdbx_description
1 polymer ?
#
loop_
_entity_poly.entity_id
_entity_poly.type
_entity_poly.pdbx_seq_one_letter_code
_entity_poly.pdbx_strand_id
1 'polypeptide(L)'
;MTQQILSSLLQAIFLSLPPILLALRFWKKSPSWWLIGLSLPVISWICINGMVWLHNADITRQMNELEAAGEPIPEDLMEAFANDGGRNVFALFFGWLYVVPFFLGWMIPFGIGQAIRKSRQKKQ
;
A
#
# COMPACT_ATOMS: atom_id res chain seq x y z
N MET A 1 17.35 10.21 4.29
CA MET A 1 16.16 10.85 4.89
C MET A 1 14.99 10.98 3.91
N THR A 2 15.18 11.51 2.70
CA THR A 2 14.09 11.75 1.72
C THR A 2 13.38 10.47 1.25
N GLN A 3 14.12 9.39 0.95
CA GLN A 3 13.52 8.12 0.51
C GLN A 3 12.65 7.46 1.59
N GLN A 4 13.09 7.53 2.85
CA GLN A 4 12.35 6.98 3.98
C GLN A 4 11.03 7.72 4.21
N ILE A 5 11.03 9.06 4.11
CA ILE A 5 9.80 9.86 4.17
C ILE A 5 8.84 9.46 3.05
N LEU A 6 9.35 9.33 1.82
CA LEU A 6 8.52 8.98 0.67
C LEU A 6 7.92 7.58 0.79
N SER A 7 8.71 6.61 1.26
CA SER A 7 8.23 5.25 1.53
C SER A 7 7.11 5.23 2.57
N SER A 8 7.30 5.95 3.69
CA SER A 8 6.27 6.11 4.73
C SER A 8 4.99 6.76 4.21
N LEU A 9 5.11 7.76 3.32
CA LEU A 9 3.95 8.40 2.68
C LEU A 9 3.19 7.43 1.78
N LEU A 10 3.90 6.64 0.95
CA LEU A 10 3.26 5.63 0.09
C LEU A 10 2.56 4.55 0.93
N GLN A 11 3.17 4.13 2.04
CA GLN A 11 2.57 3.18 2.96
C GLN A 11 1.31 3.77 3.62
N ALA A 12 1.37 5.02 4.08
CA ALA A 12 0.21 5.71 4.66
C ALA A 12 -0.93 5.86 3.65
N ILE A 13 -0.64 6.22 2.40
CA ILE A 13 -1.63 6.30 1.32
C ILE A 13 -2.26 4.91 1.10
N PHE A 14 -1.44 3.87 0.96
CA PHE A 14 -1.92 2.50 0.74
C PHE A 14 -2.86 2.02 1.86
N LEU A 15 -2.47 2.22 3.12
CA LEU A 15 -3.24 1.77 4.29
C LEU A 15 -4.52 2.58 4.51
N SER A 16 -4.48 3.88 4.21
CA SER A 16 -5.63 4.77 4.40
C SER A 16 -6.62 4.75 3.24
N LEU A 17 -6.23 4.25 2.06
CA LEU A 17 -7.07 4.27 0.88
C LEU A 17 -8.40 3.50 1.06
N PRO A 18 -8.44 2.24 1.54
CA PRO A 18 -9.70 1.55 1.79
C PRO A 18 -10.66 2.26 2.76
N PRO A 19 -10.23 2.67 3.98
CA PRO A 19 -11.13 3.35 4.91
C PRO A 19 -11.60 4.71 4.39
N ILE A 20 -10.74 5.48 3.72
CA ILE A 20 -11.14 6.79 3.15
C ILE A 20 -12.24 6.60 2.11
N LEU A 21 -12.07 5.67 1.16
CA LEU A 21 -13.08 5.43 0.11
C LEU A 21 -14.41 4.96 0.69
N LEU A 22 -14.37 4.08 1.69
CA LEU A 22 -15.57 3.59 2.38
C LEU A 22 -16.25 4.68 3.22
N ALA A 23 -15.48 5.52 3.92
CA ALA A 23 -15.99 6.64 4.69
C ALA A 23 -16.66 7.70 3.81
N LEU A 24 -16.02 8.06 2.69
CA LEU A 24 -16.60 8.96 1.68
C LEU A 24 -17.94 8.41 1.18
N ARG A 25 -17.96 7.12 0.82
CA ARG A 25 -19.17 6.43 0.37
C ARG A 25 -20.25 6.40 1.45
N PHE A 26 -19.88 6.22 2.71
CA PHE A 26 -20.82 6.22 3.83
C PHE A 26 -21.51 7.59 3.99
N TRP A 27 -20.75 8.69 3.93
CA TRP A 27 -21.27 10.04 4.11
C TRP A 27 -22.01 10.60 2.91
N LYS A 28 -21.40 10.58 1.72
CA LYS A 28 -21.93 11.29 0.54
C LYS A 28 -22.55 10.37 -0.51
N LYS A 29 -22.64 9.05 -0.27
CA LYS A 29 -22.98 8.01 -1.28
C LYS A 29 -22.08 8.02 -2.54
N SER A 30 -21.02 8.83 -2.53
CA SER A 30 -19.95 8.92 -3.52
C SER A 30 -18.66 8.53 -2.83
N PRO A 31 -17.76 7.72 -3.42
CA PRO A 31 -17.74 7.27 -4.82
C PRO A 31 -18.63 6.05 -5.14
N SER A 32 -18.89 5.81 -6.43
CA SER A 32 -19.57 4.60 -6.93
C SER A 32 -18.72 3.35 -6.65
N TRP A 33 -19.36 2.17 -6.51
CA TRP A 33 -18.62 0.92 -6.29
C TRP A 33 -17.62 0.61 -7.39
N TRP A 34 -17.93 0.98 -8.64
CA TRP A 34 -17.00 0.86 -9.77
C TRP A 34 -15.76 1.72 -9.59
N LEU A 35 -15.93 2.96 -9.14
CA LEU A 35 -14.80 3.86 -8.91
C LEU A 35 -13.92 3.34 -7.78
N ILE A 36 -14.50 2.80 -6.70
CA ILE A 36 -13.74 2.11 -5.63
C ILE A 36 -13.00 0.90 -6.19
N GLY A 37 -13.69 0.05 -6.96
CA GLY A 37 -13.13 -1.17 -7.54
C GLY A 37 -12.01 -0.91 -8.54
N LEU A 38 -11.99 0.25 -9.21
CA LEU A 38 -10.92 0.66 -10.12
C LEU A 38 -9.79 1.41 -9.39
N SER A 39 -10.12 2.33 -8.48
CA SER A 39 -9.12 3.15 -7.82
C SER A 39 -8.27 2.36 -6.83
N LEU A 40 -8.86 1.40 -6.12
CA LEU A 40 -8.14 0.54 -5.18
C LEU A 40 -6.97 -0.19 -5.85
N PRO A 41 -7.18 -1.07 -6.85
CA PRO A 41 -6.07 -1.82 -7.44
C PRO A 41 -5.05 -0.89 -8.10
N VAL A 42 -5.47 0.17 -8.78
CA VAL A 42 -4.56 1.09 -9.48
C VAL A 42 -3.67 1.86 -8.50
N ILE A 43 -4.26 2.52 -7.51
CA ILE A 43 -3.48 3.34 -6.55
C ILE A 43 -2.62 2.42 -5.69
N SER A 44 -3.15 1.28 -5.23
CA SER A 44 -2.38 0.31 -4.46
C SER A 44 -1.21 -0.25 -5.25
N TRP A 45 -1.41 -0.56 -6.53
CA TRP A 45 -0.33 -1.00 -7.42
C TRP A 45 0.79 0.04 -7.52
N ILE A 46 0.44 1.32 -7.71
CA ILE A 46 1.41 2.42 -7.75
C ILE A 46 2.17 2.53 -6.42
N CYS A 47 1.46 2.47 -5.28
CA CYS A 47 2.10 2.56 -3.96
C CYS A 47 3.06 1.39 -3.69
N ILE A 48 2.64 0.16 -3.99
CA ILE A 48 3.47 -1.04 -3.79
C ILE A 48 4.72 -0.99 -4.68
N ASN A 49 4.56 -0.69 -5.97
CA ASN A 49 5.70 -0.59 -6.89
C ASN A 49 6.63 0.57 -6.52
N GLY A 50 6.07 1.71 -6.09
CA GLY A 50 6.86 2.83 -5.59
C GLY A 50 7.68 2.46 -4.35
N MET A 51 7.10 1.73 -3.39
CA MET A 51 7.83 1.27 -2.20
C MET A 51 8.93 0.27 -2.57
N VAL A 52 8.67 -0.67 -3.48
CA VAL A 52 9.68 -1.63 -3.97
C VAL A 52 10.82 -0.89 -4.69
N TRP A 53 10.50 0.06 -5.55
CA TRP A 53 11.50 0.86 -6.24
C TRP A 53 12.39 1.64 -5.25
N LEU A 54 11.79 2.29 -4.25
CA LEU A 54 12.53 3.00 -3.22
C LEU A 54 13.42 2.08 -2.37
N HIS A 55 12.92 0.89 -2.04
CA HIS A 55 13.68 -0.10 -1.28
C HIS A 55 14.94 -0.54 -2.05
N ASN A 56 14.78 -0.91 -3.31
CA ASN A 56 15.90 -1.32 -4.17
C ASN A 56 16.89 -0.17 -4.42
N ALA A 57 16.38 1.05 -4.58
CA ALA A 57 17.22 2.24 -4.73
C ALA A 57 18.05 2.52 -3.48
N ASP A 58 17.49 2.28 -2.28
CA ASP A 58 18.22 2.46 -1.03
C ASP A 58 19.29 1.37 -0.83
N ILE A 59 18.98 0.09 -1.10
CA ILE A 59 19.96 -1.00 -1.06
C ILE A 59 21.12 -0.71 -2.02
N THR A 60 20.81 -0.36 -3.28
CA THR A 60 21.83 -0.04 -4.29
C THR A 60 22.71 1.13 -3.85
N ARG A 61 22.10 2.17 -3.25
CA ARG A 61 22.83 3.31 -2.72
C ARG A 61 23.79 2.90 -1.60
N GLN A 62 23.33 2.09 -0.65
CA GLN A 62 24.16 1.60 0.46
C GLN A 62 25.34 0.74 -0.04
N MET A 63 25.10 -0.14 -1.01
CA MET A 63 26.18 -0.94 -1.62
C MET A 63 27.23 -0.05 -2.28
N ASN A 64 26.80 0.95 -3.06
CA ASN A 64 27.72 1.87 -3.73
C ASN A 64 28.51 2.74 -2.73
N GLU A 65 27.89 3.16 -1.62
CA GLU A 65 28.55 3.93 -0.56
C GLU A 65 29.66 3.11 0.12
N LEU A 66 29.40 1.84 0.42
CA LEU A 66 30.39 0.92 1.02
C LEU A 66 31.52 0.57 0.05
N GLU A 67 31.19 0.28 -1.21
CA GLU A 67 32.18 -0.01 -2.25
C GLU A 67 33.11 1.20 -2.48
N ALA A 68 32.56 2.41 -2.52
CA ALA A 68 33.33 3.65 -2.66
C ALA A 68 34.23 3.93 -1.43
N ALA A 69 33.81 3.50 -0.24
CA ALA A 69 34.61 3.59 0.98
C ALA A 69 35.68 2.49 1.10
N GLY A 70 35.65 1.46 0.23
CA GLY A 70 36.50 0.28 0.33
C GLY A 70 36.13 -0.61 1.53
N GLU A 71 34.92 -0.46 2.07
CA GLU A 71 34.42 -1.25 3.18
C GLU A 71 33.81 -2.58 2.69
N PRO A 72 33.93 -3.67 3.47
CA PRO A 72 33.29 -4.92 3.11
C PRO A 72 31.76 -4.76 3.14
N ILE A 73 31.08 -5.24 2.10
CA ILE A 73 29.63 -5.24 2.05
C ILE A 73 29.09 -6.29 3.03
N PRO A 74 28.21 -5.92 3.97
CA PRO A 74 27.56 -6.86 4.87
C PRO A 74 26.78 -7.95 4.14
N GLU A 75 26.81 -9.18 4.67
CA GLU A 75 26.17 -10.35 4.06
C GLU A 75 24.65 -10.19 3.93
N ASP A 76 24.00 -9.54 4.90
CA ASP A 76 22.57 -9.24 4.89
C ASP A 76 22.18 -8.27 3.77
N LEU A 77 23.04 -7.30 3.46
CA LEU A 77 22.82 -6.36 2.35
C LEU A 77 22.98 -7.07 0.99
N MET A 78 23.97 -7.96 0.89
CA MET A 78 24.16 -8.81 -0.29
C MET A 78 22.99 -9.77 -0.50
N GLU A 79 22.50 -10.39 0.57
CA GLU A 79 21.33 -11.28 0.51
C GLU A 79 20.08 -10.50 0.10
N ALA A 80 19.84 -9.33 0.68
CA ALA A 80 18.71 -8.47 0.30
C ALA A 80 18.75 -8.11 -1.19
N PHE A 81 19.92 -7.76 -1.73
CA PHE A 81 20.09 -7.48 -3.14
C PHE A 81 19.86 -8.71 -4.05
N ALA A 82 20.31 -9.89 -3.62
CA ALA A 82 20.22 -11.12 -4.40
C ALA A 82 18.84 -11.82 -4.34
N ASN A 83 18.14 -11.73 -3.21
CA ASN A 83 16.94 -12.53 -2.92
C ASN A 83 15.62 -11.87 -3.36
N ASP A 84 15.64 -10.60 -3.74
CA ASP A 84 14.41 -9.83 -4.00
C ASP A 84 13.77 -10.08 -5.39
N GLY A 85 14.36 -10.91 -6.26
CA GLY A 85 13.87 -11.14 -7.62
C GLY A 85 12.41 -11.63 -7.69
N GLY A 86 12.08 -12.70 -6.96
CA GLY A 86 10.73 -13.26 -6.95
C GLY A 86 9.68 -12.35 -6.32
N ARG A 87 10.06 -11.67 -5.22
CA ARG A 87 9.21 -10.72 -4.51
C ARG A 87 8.91 -9.48 -5.35
N ASN A 88 9.92 -8.98 -6.07
CA ASN A 88 9.78 -7.83 -6.96
C ASN A 88 8.89 -8.15 -8.17
N VAL A 89 9.04 -9.33 -8.77
CA VAL A 89 8.15 -9.80 -9.85
C VAL A 89 6.71 -9.92 -9.34
N PHE A 90 6.50 -10.48 -8.15
CA PHE A 90 5.15 -10.56 -7.57
C PHE A 90 4.58 -9.16 -7.33
N ALA A 91 5.33 -8.25 -6.71
CA ALA A 91 4.89 -6.88 -6.48
C ALA A 91 4.54 -6.15 -7.79
N LEU A 92 5.30 -6.39 -8.86
CA LEU A 92 5.07 -5.80 -10.18
C LEU A 92 3.77 -6.26 -10.82
N PHE A 93 3.47 -7.55 -10.82
CA PHE A 93 2.27 -8.07 -11.50
C PHE A 93 1.03 -8.15 -10.59
N PHE A 94 1.26 -8.41 -9.30
CA PHE A 94 0.25 -8.77 -8.32
C PHE A 94 0.23 -7.86 -7.10
N GLY A 95 1.02 -6.78 -7.07
CA GLY A 95 1.04 -5.83 -5.95
C GLY A 95 -0.33 -5.22 -5.63
N TRP A 96 -1.22 -5.13 -6.62
CA TRP A 96 -2.60 -4.69 -6.42
C TRP A 96 -3.41 -5.65 -5.52
N LEU A 97 -3.09 -6.95 -5.47
CA LEU A 97 -3.80 -7.93 -4.63
C LEU A 97 -3.59 -7.66 -3.14
N TYR A 98 -2.50 -7.00 -2.76
CA TYR A 98 -2.25 -6.68 -1.35
C TYR A 98 -3.38 -5.84 -0.74
N VAL A 99 -4.10 -5.04 -1.52
CA VAL A 99 -5.19 -4.19 -0.99
C VAL A 99 -6.44 -4.97 -0.61
N VAL A 100 -6.65 -6.15 -1.19
CA VAL A 100 -7.88 -6.95 -1.04
C VAL A 100 -8.15 -7.30 0.43
N PRO A 101 -7.22 -7.91 1.19
CA PRO A 101 -7.47 -8.22 2.61
C PRO A 101 -7.72 -6.96 3.45
N PHE A 102 -7.02 -5.85 3.18
CA PHE A 102 -7.27 -4.59 3.90
C PHE A 102 -8.66 -4.04 3.62
N PHE A 103 -9.08 -4.04 2.35
CA PHE A 103 -10.41 -3.60 1.96
C PHE A 103 -11.50 -4.47 2.59
N LEU A 104 -11.35 -5.80 2.54
CA LEU A 104 -12.29 -6.72 3.18
C LEU A 104 -12.39 -6.50 4.69
N GLY A 105 -11.27 -6.26 5.37
CA GLY A 105 -11.27 -5.92 6.80
C GLY A 105 -12.10 -4.67 7.10
N TRP A 106 -12.01 -3.64 6.25
CA TRP A 106 -12.77 -2.40 6.40
C TRP A 106 -14.24 -2.49 5.95
N MET A 107 -14.62 -3.51 5.18
CA MET A 107 -16.03 -3.74 4.83
C MET A 107 -16.88 -4.05 6.07
N ILE A 108 -16.30 -4.67 7.11
CA ILE A 108 -17.00 -5.02 8.35
C ILE A 108 -17.52 -3.76 9.08
N PRO A 109 -16.67 -2.80 9.50
CA PRO A 109 -17.16 -1.59 10.16
C PRO A 109 -18.06 -0.74 9.25
N PHE A 110 -17.81 -0.72 7.94
CA PHE A 110 -18.71 -0.06 6.99
C PHE A 110 -20.12 -0.67 6.99
N GLY A 111 -20.22 -2.01 6.97
CA GLY A 111 -21.48 -2.74 7.02
C GLY A 111 -22.25 -2.49 8.32
N ILE A 112 -21.54 -2.54 9.46
CA ILE A 112 -22.11 -2.20 10.77
C ILE A 112 -22.67 -0.77 10.78
N GLY A 113 -21.89 0.20 10.29
CA GLY A 113 -22.32 1.59 10.20
C GLY A 113 -23.58 1.78 9.37
N GLN A 114 -23.69 1.11 8.22
CA GLN A 114 -24.88 1.16 7.37
C GLN A 114 -26.11 0.53 8.04
N ALA A 115 -25.95 -0.60 8.72
CA ALA A 115 -27.03 -1.26 9.46
C ALA A 115 -27.59 -0.36 10.56
N ILE A 116 -26.72 0.32 11.32
CA ILE A 116 -27.12 1.29 12.35
C ILE A 116 -27.84 2.50 11.74
N ARG A 117 -27.33 3.05 10.63
CA ARG A 117 -28.00 4.19 9.97
C ARG A 117 -29.40 3.82 9.49
N LYS A 118 -29.55 2.64 8.89
CA LYS A 118 -30.84 2.13 8.40
C LYS A 118 -31.83 1.88 9.54
N SER A 119 -31.38 1.34 10.68
CA SER A 119 -32.26 1.10 11.83
C SER A 119 -32.74 2.38 12.49
N ARG A 120 -31.92 3.44 12.51
CA ARG A 120 -32.33 4.78 13.00
C ARG A 120 -33.36 5.46 12.10
N GLN A 121 -33.19 5.35 10.78
CA GLN A 121 -34.15 5.92 9.81
C GLN A 121 -35.53 5.24 9.83
N LYS A 122 -35.61 3.96 10.19
CA LYS A 122 -36.90 3.25 10.33
C LYS A 122 -37.70 3.63 11.58
N LYS A 123 -37.07 4.28 12.55
CA LYS A 123 -37.70 4.70 13.82
C LYS A 123 -38.21 6.15 13.80
N GLN A 124 -37.88 6.90 12.76
CA GLN A 124 -38.40 8.25 12.49
C GLN A 124 -39.56 8.15 11.50
#